data_AF-A0A539ECC3-F1
#
_entry.id   AF-A0A539ECC3-F1
#
_cell.length_a   1.000
_cell.length_b   1.000
_cell.length_c   1.000
_cell.angle_alpha   90.00
_cell.angle_beta   90.00
_cell.angle_gamma   90.00
#
_symmetry.space_group_name_H-M   'P 1'
#
loop_
_entity.id
_entity.type
_entity.pdbx_description
1 polymer ?
#
loop_
_entity_poly.entity_id
_entity_poly.type
_entity_poly.pdbx_seq_one_letter_code
_entity_poly.pdbx_strand_id
1 'polypeptide(L)'
;MKVDRRYHLFSDYLRTRFGDRLQRVTISGGLVCPADPEPGACDYCRISRAADPTWGRGAPPHEQIRRAVNFSKRKHHPEPHLQITIPRHTAAPPPLDHIEATLESIIRTPGVSVISFWTRTAWATHEVGLLLSRYVIPGRDIWLEVDEAPDSWPSDRPESLFYGVQVDLGLGPAPGAANGHSHELSAALVQQLKPNAVGIKAPAVVAGTAEARLWEAGKLPDVELEQFADRAAEFLERISREVVVNPLVLNAPFDSIVGPAWVHNRQKVEEAINLALEARGAVQGGKAG
;
A
#
# COMPACT_ATOMS: atom_id res chain seq x y z
N MET A 1 23.91 12.35 -6.19
CA MET A 1 24.25 11.29 -7.17
C MET A 1 22.95 10.52 -7.43
N LYS A 2 22.49 10.37 -8.68
CA LYS A 2 21.31 9.53 -8.96
C LYS A 2 21.74 8.09 -8.69
N VAL A 3 21.19 7.48 -7.65
CA VAL A 3 21.40 6.07 -7.35
C VAL A 3 20.84 5.28 -8.53
N ASP A 4 21.66 4.42 -9.15
CA ASP A 4 21.18 3.50 -10.18
C ASP A 4 20.25 2.49 -9.52
N ARG A 5 18.95 2.60 -9.80
CA ARG A 5 17.93 1.81 -9.11
C ARG A 5 17.92 0.39 -9.67
N ARG A 6 18.13 -0.59 -8.78
CA ARG A 6 18.20 -2.01 -9.12
C ARG A 6 16.85 -2.73 -9.12
N TYR A 7 15.76 -2.01 -8.89
CA TYR A 7 14.40 -2.53 -8.85
C TYR A 7 13.39 -1.48 -9.37
N HIS A 8 12.23 -1.95 -9.82
CA HIS A 8 11.22 -1.14 -10.51
C HIS A 8 10.32 -0.41 -9.50
N LEU A 9 10.77 0.75 -9.03
CA LEU A 9 10.02 1.50 -8.01
C LEU A 9 8.68 2.05 -8.54
N PHE A 10 7.63 1.88 -7.75
CA PHE A 10 6.27 2.32 -8.10
C PHE A 10 6.16 3.83 -8.39
N SER A 11 6.85 4.69 -7.65
CA SER A 11 6.81 6.14 -7.91
C SER A 11 7.52 6.54 -9.21
N ASP A 12 8.55 5.80 -9.61
CA ASP A 12 9.25 6.02 -10.89
C ASP A 12 8.42 5.49 -12.07
N TYR A 13 7.72 4.36 -11.88
CA TYR A 13 6.71 3.87 -12.82
C TYR A 13 5.63 4.93 -13.07
N LEU A 14 5.01 5.46 -12.00
CA LEU A 14 3.94 6.45 -12.11
C LEU A 14 4.44 7.74 -12.79
N ARG A 15 5.65 8.21 -12.42
CA ARG A 15 6.25 9.38 -13.08
C ARG A 15 6.45 9.15 -14.58
N THR A 16 6.93 7.97 -14.96
CA THR A 16 7.15 7.63 -16.36
C THR A 16 5.83 7.55 -17.13
N ARG A 17 4.82 6.95 -16.52
CA ARG A 17 3.50 6.73 -17.13
C ARG A 17 2.71 8.02 -17.34
N PHE A 18 2.76 8.94 -16.39
CA PHE A 18 1.97 10.18 -16.43
C PHE A 18 2.80 11.41 -16.82
N GLY A 19 4.11 11.25 -17.06
CA GLY A 19 5.00 12.33 -17.50
C GLY A 19 5.48 13.28 -16.39
N ASP A 20 4.91 13.21 -15.19
CA ASP A 20 5.29 14.04 -14.04
C ASP A 20 5.09 13.31 -12.70
N ARG A 21 5.62 13.86 -11.61
CA ARG A 21 5.45 13.35 -10.26
C ARG A 21 4.00 13.51 -9.81
N LEU A 22 3.40 12.41 -9.36
CA LEU A 22 2.07 12.44 -8.74
C LEU A 22 2.17 12.94 -7.28
N GLN A 23 1.27 13.85 -6.90
CA GLN A 23 1.02 14.17 -5.50
C GLN A 23 0.09 13.11 -4.91
N ARG A 24 0.58 12.39 -3.90
CA ARG A 24 -0.24 11.42 -3.18
C ARG A 24 -1.15 12.13 -2.17
N VAL A 25 -2.43 11.78 -2.20
CA VAL A 25 -3.45 12.25 -1.27
C VAL A 25 -4.17 11.03 -0.71
N THR A 26 -4.06 10.82 0.60
CA THR A 26 -4.81 9.78 1.30
C THR A 26 -6.10 10.38 1.82
N ILE A 27 -7.23 9.73 1.57
CA ILE A 27 -8.55 10.17 2.05
C ILE A 27 -9.28 9.01 2.73
N SER A 28 -10.24 9.32 3.58
CA SER A 28 -11.29 8.36 3.90
C SER A 28 -12.28 8.30 2.76
N GLY A 29 -12.45 7.11 2.18
CA GLY A 29 -13.49 6.88 1.19
C GLY A 29 -14.92 7.06 1.73
N GLY A 30 -15.10 7.48 2.99
CA GLY A 30 -16.40 7.51 3.65
C GLY A 30 -16.99 6.12 3.91
N LEU A 31 -16.21 5.06 3.67
CA LEU A 31 -16.56 3.66 3.86
C LEU A 31 -16.55 3.38 5.37
N VAL A 32 -17.69 3.54 6.03
CA VAL A 32 -17.81 3.34 7.49
C VAL A 32 -17.82 1.85 7.80
N CYS A 33 -17.00 1.44 8.78
CA CYS A 33 -17.04 0.09 9.29
C CYS A 33 -18.43 -0.22 9.88
N PRO A 34 -19.09 -1.33 9.49
CA PRO A 34 -20.43 -1.65 10.00
C PRO A 34 -20.40 -2.21 11.43
N ALA A 35 -19.28 -2.82 11.84
CA ALA A 35 -19.00 -2.92 13.26
C ALA A 35 -18.74 -1.49 13.75
N ASP A 36 -19.42 -1.07 14.80
CA ASP A 36 -19.09 0.13 15.58
C ASP A 36 -18.18 -0.32 16.75
N PRO A 37 -16.93 -0.79 16.51
CA PRO A 37 -16.09 -1.20 17.61
C PRO A 37 -15.73 0.03 18.42
N GLU A 38 -15.45 -0.17 19.71
CA GLU A 38 -14.87 0.89 20.54
C GLU A 38 -13.71 1.56 19.80
N PRO A 39 -13.67 2.92 19.76
CA PRO A 39 -12.60 3.65 19.11
C PRO A 39 -11.21 3.14 19.52
N GLY A 40 -10.45 2.62 18.55
CA GLY A 40 -9.07 2.14 18.77
C GLY A 40 -8.92 0.64 19.08
N ALA A 41 -10.01 -0.12 19.09
CA ALA A 41 -10.00 -1.57 19.35
C ALA A 41 -9.29 -2.41 18.27
N CYS A 42 -9.04 -1.87 17.07
CA CYS A 42 -8.24 -2.52 16.04
C CYS A 42 -7.30 -1.53 15.33
N ASP A 43 -6.18 -2.02 14.81
CA ASP A 43 -5.20 -1.19 14.07
C ASP A 43 -5.82 -0.51 12.86
N TYR A 44 -6.81 -1.18 12.27
CA TYR A 44 -7.64 -0.63 11.22
C TYR A 44 -8.36 0.67 11.64
N CYS A 45 -9.05 0.67 12.79
CA CYS A 45 -9.70 1.86 13.33
C CYS A 45 -8.71 2.99 13.58
N ARG A 46 -7.45 2.67 13.89
CA ARG A 46 -6.40 3.67 14.06
C ARG A 46 -6.01 4.27 12.71
N ILE A 47 -5.75 3.47 11.66
CA ILE A 47 -5.42 3.93 10.29
C ILE A 47 -6.50 4.87 9.77
N SER A 48 -7.76 4.43 9.85
CA SER A 48 -8.88 5.20 9.34
C SER A 48 -9.12 6.49 10.12
N ARG A 49 -8.94 6.50 11.45
CA ARG A 49 -9.04 7.74 12.24
C ARG A 49 -7.90 8.72 11.96
N ALA A 50 -6.71 8.23 11.66
CA ALA A 50 -5.61 9.10 11.25
C ALA A 50 -5.85 9.71 9.86
N ALA A 51 -6.38 8.93 8.91
CA ALA A 51 -6.75 9.42 7.59
C ALA A 51 -8.00 10.32 7.60
N ASP A 52 -8.93 10.05 8.53
CA ASP A 52 -10.18 10.79 8.72
C ASP A 52 -10.60 10.78 10.20
N PRO A 53 -10.24 11.84 10.94
CA PRO A 53 -10.59 12.00 12.35
C PRO A 53 -12.11 11.98 12.60
N THR A 54 -12.90 12.23 11.56
CA THR A 54 -14.36 12.31 11.60
C THR A 54 -15.06 10.99 11.23
N TRP A 55 -14.32 9.94 10.85
CA TRP A 55 -14.84 8.57 10.66
C TRP A 55 -16.07 8.49 9.75
N GLY A 56 -15.98 9.04 8.54
CA GLY A 56 -17.08 9.05 7.57
C GLY A 56 -18.24 10.00 7.90
N ARG A 57 -18.27 10.61 9.10
CA ARG A 57 -19.08 11.81 9.40
C ARG A 57 -18.36 13.11 8.97
N GLY A 58 -17.36 12.95 8.11
CA GLY A 58 -16.47 13.99 7.63
C GLY A 58 -16.91 14.65 6.34
N ALA A 59 -15.98 15.41 5.77
CA ALA A 59 -16.15 16.02 4.47
C ALA A 59 -16.26 14.93 3.39
N PRO A 60 -17.07 15.13 2.33
CA PRO A 60 -17.12 14.19 1.22
C PRO A 60 -15.74 14.03 0.55
N PRO A 61 -15.45 12.90 -0.13
CA PRO A 61 -14.14 12.60 -0.72
C PRO A 61 -13.50 13.76 -1.52
N HIS A 62 -14.25 14.41 -2.43
CA HIS A 62 -13.75 15.57 -3.18
C HIS A 62 -13.30 16.74 -2.30
N GLU A 63 -13.96 16.98 -1.17
CA GLU A 63 -13.59 18.04 -0.26
C GLU A 63 -12.35 17.66 0.56
N GLN A 64 -12.21 16.40 0.98
CA GLN A 64 -10.98 15.90 1.59
C GLN A 64 -9.78 16.10 0.66
N ILE A 65 -9.93 15.76 -0.64
CA ILE A 65 -8.90 15.96 -1.66
C ILE A 65 -8.57 17.45 -1.79
N ARG A 66 -9.59 18.31 -1.95
CA ARG A 66 -9.40 19.76 -2.07
C ARG A 66 -8.63 20.35 -0.88
N ARG A 67 -8.99 19.94 0.34
CA ARG A 67 -8.31 20.39 1.58
C ARG A 67 -6.85 19.93 1.62
N ALA A 68 -6.59 18.66 1.28
CA ALA A 68 -5.24 18.10 1.27
C ALA A 68 -4.34 18.76 0.21
N VAL A 69 -4.88 19.01 -1.00
CA VAL A 69 -4.16 19.71 -2.07
C VAL A 69 -3.83 21.15 -1.65
N ASN A 70 -4.80 21.90 -1.11
CA ASN A 70 -4.61 23.29 -0.67
C ASN A 70 -3.64 23.42 0.52
N PHE A 71 -3.59 22.43 1.41
CA PHE A 71 -2.67 22.43 2.55
C PHE A 71 -1.21 22.25 2.13
N SER A 72 -0.97 21.56 1.01
CA SER A 72 0.35 21.39 0.41
C SER A 72 0.81 22.70 -0.29
N LYS A 73 1.04 23.75 0.49
CA LYS A 73 1.41 25.12 0.07
C LYS A 73 2.75 25.26 -0.69
N ARG A 74 3.36 24.19 -1.21
CA ARG A 74 4.67 24.24 -1.88
C ARG A 74 4.56 23.87 -3.36
N LYS A 75 4.63 24.91 -4.19
CA LYS A 75 4.77 24.92 -5.67
C LYS A 75 3.59 24.26 -6.39
N HIS A 76 2.59 25.07 -6.73
CA HIS A 76 1.52 24.65 -7.62
C HIS A 76 2.10 24.43 -9.03
N HIS A 77 2.06 23.19 -9.51
CA HIS A 77 1.80 22.98 -10.93
C HIS A 77 0.35 23.39 -11.18
N PRO A 78 0.05 24.12 -12.27
CA PRO A 78 -1.31 24.55 -12.59
C PRO A 78 -2.27 23.36 -12.78
N GLU A 79 -1.74 22.18 -13.13
CA GLU A 79 -2.49 20.92 -13.27
C GLU A 79 -1.73 19.78 -12.56
N PRO A 80 -1.88 19.60 -11.24
CA PRO A 80 -1.16 18.56 -10.53
C PRO A 80 -1.74 17.18 -10.86
N HIS A 81 -0.89 16.22 -11.23
CA HIS A 81 -1.28 14.81 -11.26
C HIS A 81 -1.45 14.29 -9.83
N LEU A 82 -2.63 13.78 -9.51
CA LEU A 82 -2.98 13.30 -8.17
C LEU A 82 -3.07 11.77 -8.17
N GLN A 83 -2.45 11.17 -7.15
CA GLN A 83 -2.71 9.78 -6.74
C GLN A 83 -3.58 9.81 -5.49
N ILE A 84 -4.85 9.44 -5.63
CA ILE A 84 -5.77 9.30 -4.51
C ILE A 84 -5.64 7.89 -3.95
N THR A 85 -5.35 7.76 -2.66
CA THR A 85 -5.30 6.48 -1.97
C THR A 85 -6.44 6.40 -0.97
N ILE A 86 -7.30 5.41 -1.17
CA ILE A 86 -8.33 4.98 -0.21
C ILE A 86 -7.71 3.79 0.52
N PRO A 87 -7.19 3.96 1.75
CA PRO A 87 -6.61 2.86 2.50
C PRO A 87 -7.67 1.82 2.87
N ARG A 88 -7.23 0.67 3.40
CA ARG A 88 -8.14 -0.34 3.93
C ARG A 88 -9.03 0.31 4.98
N HIS A 89 -10.30 0.46 4.66
CA HIS A 89 -11.32 0.96 5.56
C HIS A 89 -11.99 -0.24 6.27
N THR A 90 -13.29 -0.35 6.29
CA THR A 90 -14.15 -1.31 7.01
C THR A 90 -13.60 -2.67 7.55
N ALA A 91 -14.23 -3.20 8.60
CA ALA A 91 -14.06 -4.59 9.07
C ALA A 91 -15.00 -5.60 8.38
N ALA A 92 -15.88 -5.12 7.48
CA ALA A 92 -16.75 -5.92 6.64
C ALA A 92 -16.76 -5.33 5.21
N PRO A 93 -17.15 -6.09 4.18
CA PRO A 93 -17.15 -5.57 2.81
C PRO A 93 -18.10 -4.37 2.67
N PRO A 94 -17.66 -3.25 2.09
CA PRO A 94 -18.55 -2.13 1.84
C PRO A 94 -19.52 -2.45 0.69
N PRO A 95 -20.77 -1.95 0.74
CA PRO A 95 -21.71 -2.05 -0.37
C PRO A 95 -21.16 -1.45 -1.68
N LEU A 96 -21.51 -2.04 -2.82
CA LEU A 96 -21.01 -1.60 -4.15
C LEU A 96 -21.45 -0.18 -4.50
N ASP A 97 -22.68 0.20 -4.17
CA ASP A 97 -23.22 1.56 -4.35
C ASP A 97 -22.43 2.61 -3.56
N HIS A 98 -21.93 2.24 -2.37
CA HIS A 98 -21.05 3.11 -1.60
C HIS A 98 -19.67 3.27 -2.27
N ILE A 99 -19.09 2.17 -2.77
CA ILE A 99 -17.84 2.24 -3.56
C ILE A 99 -18.05 3.14 -4.78
N GLU A 100 -19.16 2.98 -5.50
CA GLU A 100 -19.51 3.79 -6.68
C GLU A 100 -19.62 5.28 -6.32
N ALA A 101 -20.40 5.63 -5.30
CA ALA A 101 -20.55 7.01 -4.83
C ALA A 101 -19.21 7.64 -4.39
N THR A 102 -18.31 6.84 -3.82
CA THR A 102 -16.96 7.27 -3.43
C THR A 102 -16.14 7.64 -4.66
N LEU A 103 -16.12 6.77 -5.68
CA LEU A 103 -15.41 7.01 -6.94
C LEU A 103 -15.99 8.23 -7.67
N GLU A 104 -17.32 8.32 -7.77
CA GLU A 104 -18.01 9.47 -8.38
C GLU A 104 -17.68 10.80 -7.69
N SER A 105 -17.48 10.79 -6.38
CA SER A 105 -17.03 11.96 -5.63
C SER A 105 -15.57 12.29 -5.98
N ILE A 106 -14.67 11.31 -6.00
CA ILE A 106 -13.24 11.51 -6.28
C ILE A 106 -13.01 12.08 -7.68
N ILE A 107 -13.64 11.51 -8.71
CA ILE A 107 -13.39 11.86 -10.12
C ILE A 107 -13.86 13.28 -10.48
N ARG A 108 -14.66 13.94 -9.63
CA ARG A 108 -15.02 15.36 -9.78
C ARG A 108 -13.83 16.29 -9.54
N THR A 109 -12.76 15.79 -8.94
CA THR A 109 -11.55 16.56 -8.68
C THR A 109 -10.64 16.55 -9.92
N PRO A 110 -10.30 17.71 -10.50
CA PRO A 110 -9.33 17.79 -11.59
C PRO A 110 -7.97 17.21 -11.18
N GLY A 111 -7.24 16.65 -12.15
CA GLY A 111 -5.89 16.14 -11.95
C GLY A 111 -5.80 14.71 -11.39
N VAL A 112 -6.92 14.08 -10.99
CA VAL A 112 -6.92 12.69 -10.51
C VAL A 112 -6.51 11.72 -11.63
N SER A 113 -5.27 11.26 -11.54
CA SER A 113 -4.62 10.38 -12.53
C SER A 113 -4.56 8.93 -12.05
N VAL A 114 -4.54 8.71 -10.74
CA VAL A 114 -4.52 7.37 -10.14
C VAL A 114 -5.47 7.32 -8.96
N ILE A 115 -6.30 6.27 -8.88
CA ILE A 115 -7.06 5.93 -7.68
C ILE A 115 -6.60 4.54 -7.20
N SER A 116 -5.94 4.49 -6.04
CA SER A 116 -5.56 3.27 -5.34
C SER A 116 -6.65 2.92 -4.32
N PHE A 117 -7.41 1.85 -4.58
CA PHE A 117 -8.42 1.30 -3.70
C PHE A 117 -7.86 0.09 -2.94
N TRP A 118 -7.58 0.28 -1.64
CA TRP A 118 -7.04 -0.77 -0.79
C TRP A 118 -8.17 -1.51 -0.08
N THR A 119 -8.15 -2.84 -0.14
CA THR A 119 -9.18 -3.68 0.49
C THR A 119 -8.60 -4.97 1.05
N ARG A 120 -9.42 -5.73 1.77
CA ARG A 120 -9.06 -7.09 2.16
C ARG A 120 -9.09 -8.02 0.96
N THR A 121 -8.17 -8.98 0.93
CA THR A 121 -8.15 -10.01 -0.12
C THR A 121 -9.50 -10.71 -0.27
N ALA A 122 -10.16 -11.03 0.84
CA ALA A 122 -11.50 -11.65 0.84
C ALA A 122 -12.62 -10.76 0.25
N TRP A 123 -12.40 -9.46 0.07
CA TRP A 123 -13.39 -8.51 -0.47
C TRP A 123 -13.04 -8.00 -1.86
N ALA A 124 -11.94 -8.45 -2.44
CA ALA A 124 -11.58 -8.18 -3.82
C ALA A 124 -12.35 -9.11 -4.77
N THR A 125 -13.69 -9.05 -4.72
CA THR A 125 -14.56 -9.91 -5.53
C THR A 125 -14.59 -9.47 -6.99
N HIS A 126 -15.13 -10.33 -7.85
CA HIS A 126 -15.33 -10.04 -9.26
C HIS A 126 -16.17 -8.77 -9.45
N GLU A 127 -17.25 -8.59 -8.68
CA GLU A 127 -18.15 -7.44 -8.77
C GLU A 127 -17.45 -6.13 -8.40
N VAL A 128 -16.58 -6.14 -7.39
CA VAL A 128 -15.74 -4.97 -7.05
C VAL A 128 -14.80 -4.66 -8.22
N GLY A 129 -14.16 -5.68 -8.80
CA GLY A 129 -13.31 -5.52 -9.98
C GLY A 129 -14.05 -4.90 -11.18
N LEU A 130 -15.24 -5.41 -11.49
CA LEU A 130 -16.12 -4.88 -12.56
C LEU A 130 -16.54 -3.43 -12.30
N LEU A 131 -16.88 -3.09 -11.06
CA LEU A 131 -17.24 -1.72 -10.71
C LEU A 131 -16.06 -0.78 -10.92
N LEU A 132 -14.88 -1.13 -10.39
CA LEU A 132 -13.67 -0.31 -10.48
C LEU A 132 -13.22 -0.12 -11.94
N SER A 133 -13.32 -1.16 -12.77
CA SER A 133 -12.87 -1.11 -14.16
C SER A 133 -13.66 -0.11 -15.02
N ARG A 134 -14.92 0.19 -14.67
CA ARG A 134 -15.75 1.23 -15.33
C ARG A 134 -15.18 2.65 -15.20
N TYR A 135 -14.30 2.88 -14.22
CA TYR A 135 -13.70 4.20 -13.96
C TYR A 135 -12.30 4.37 -14.55
N VAL A 136 -11.75 3.30 -15.14
CA VAL A 136 -10.50 3.33 -15.91
C VAL A 136 -10.77 4.02 -17.25
N ILE A 137 -10.01 5.07 -17.54
CA ILE A 137 -10.09 5.83 -18.80
C ILE A 137 -8.68 6.21 -19.26
N PRO A 138 -8.47 6.60 -20.53
CA PRO A 138 -7.19 7.20 -20.94
C PRO A 138 -6.80 8.36 -20.01
N GLY A 139 -5.62 8.26 -19.40
CA GLY A 139 -5.12 9.26 -18.43
C GLY A 139 -5.58 9.06 -16.98
N ARG A 140 -6.35 8.01 -16.67
CA ARG A 140 -6.66 7.62 -15.28
C ARG A 140 -6.63 6.11 -15.06
N ASP A 141 -5.73 5.67 -14.19
CA ASP A 141 -5.67 4.30 -13.73
C ASP A 141 -6.46 4.10 -12.44
N ILE A 142 -7.07 2.92 -12.30
CA ILE A 142 -7.64 2.44 -11.05
C ILE A 142 -6.85 1.20 -10.62
N TRP A 143 -6.42 1.19 -9.35
CA TRP A 143 -5.64 0.12 -8.75
C TRP A 143 -6.45 -0.53 -7.64
N LEU A 144 -6.70 -1.84 -7.75
CA LEU A 144 -7.24 -2.67 -6.67
C LEU A 144 -6.06 -3.30 -5.93
N GLU A 145 -5.79 -2.83 -4.71
CA GLU A 145 -4.67 -3.29 -3.90
C GLU A 145 -5.20 -4.13 -2.73
N VAL A 146 -4.80 -5.41 -2.68
CA VAL A 146 -5.19 -6.32 -1.60
C VAL A 146 -4.11 -6.42 -0.55
N ASP A 147 -4.54 -6.59 0.70
CA ASP A 147 -3.65 -6.66 1.84
C ASP A 147 -2.87 -7.96 1.97
N GLU A 148 -3.21 -9.00 1.24
CA GLU A 148 -2.51 -10.28 1.23
C GLU A 148 -2.56 -10.89 -0.18
N ALA A 149 -1.51 -11.58 -0.61
CA ALA A 149 -1.55 -12.31 -1.87
C ALA A 149 -2.58 -13.46 -1.78
N PRO A 150 -3.63 -13.49 -2.63
CA PRO A 150 -4.55 -14.62 -2.68
C PRO A 150 -3.87 -15.85 -3.29
N ASP A 151 -4.48 -17.03 -3.14
CA ASP A 151 -4.03 -18.23 -3.84
C ASP A 151 -4.19 -18.10 -5.37
N SER A 152 -5.22 -17.38 -5.81
CA SER A 152 -5.48 -17.09 -7.21
C SER A 152 -6.30 -15.82 -7.38
N TRP A 153 -6.23 -15.23 -8.56
CA TRP A 153 -7.18 -14.19 -8.96
C TRP A 153 -8.47 -14.79 -9.52
N PRO A 154 -9.60 -14.06 -9.47
CA PRO A 154 -10.78 -14.40 -10.27
C PRO A 154 -10.41 -14.55 -11.75
N SER A 155 -10.91 -15.62 -12.40
CA SER A 155 -10.53 -15.96 -13.78
C SER A 155 -11.02 -14.94 -14.82
N ASP A 156 -12.04 -14.18 -14.48
CA ASP A 156 -12.73 -13.18 -15.30
C ASP A 156 -12.43 -11.74 -14.86
N ARG A 157 -11.30 -11.53 -14.18
CA ARG A 157 -10.91 -10.20 -13.70
C ARG A 157 -10.69 -9.22 -14.88
N PRO A 158 -11.15 -7.96 -14.77
CA PRO A 158 -10.93 -6.97 -15.83
C PRO A 158 -9.45 -6.66 -16.11
N GLU A 159 -9.00 -6.86 -17.35
CA GLU A 159 -7.62 -6.57 -17.77
C GLU A 159 -7.25 -5.08 -17.72
N SER A 160 -8.25 -4.19 -17.79
CA SER A 160 -8.05 -2.74 -17.68
C SER A 160 -7.71 -2.27 -16.27
N LEU A 161 -8.00 -3.09 -15.25
CA LEU A 161 -7.75 -2.76 -13.85
C LEU A 161 -6.32 -3.15 -13.46
N PHE A 162 -5.67 -2.31 -12.66
CA PHE A 162 -4.38 -2.65 -12.09
C PHE A 162 -4.56 -3.39 -10.77
N TYR A 163 -3.79 -4.46 -10.56
CA TYR A 163 -3.85 -5.28 -9.36
C TYR A 163 -2.56 -5.15 -8.56
N GLY A 164 -2.69 -4.85 -7.27
CA GLY A 164 -1.58 -4.83 -6.31
C GLY A 164 -1.79 -5.86 -5.21
N VAL A 165 -0.71 -6.49 -4.75
CA VAL A 165 -0.73 -7.37 -3.57
C VAL A 165 0.26 -6.88 -2.53
N GLN A 166 -0.03 -7.10 -1.26
CA GLN A 166 0.94 -6.89 -0.19
C GLN A 166 1.49 -8.22 0.31
N VAL A 167 2.79 -8.23 0.56
CA VAL A 167 3.51 -9.38 1.09
C VAL A 167 4.17 -9.03 2.41
N ASP A 168 4.16 -10.00 3.32
CA ASP A 168 5.09 -10.05 4.44
C ASP A 168 6.28 -10.91 4.02
N LEU A 169 7.47 -10.58 4.52
CA LEU A 169 8.70 -11.31 4.22
C LEU A 169 9.17 -12.19 5.40
N GLY A 170 8.30 -12.42 6.37
CA GLY A 170 8.58 -13.23 7.55
C GLY A 170 9.50 -12.51 8.53
N LEU A 171 9.47 -11.18 8.53
CA LEU A 171 10.22 -10.35 9.46
C LEU A 171 9.22 -9.59 10.32
N GLY A 172 9.22 -9.82 11.63
CA GLY A 172 8.36 -9.07 12.53
C GLY A 172 8.20 -9.75 13.89
N PRO A 173 7.88 -8.97 14.93
CA PRO A 173 7.80 -9.50 16.28
C PRO A 173 6.41 -10.06 16.66
N ALA A 174 5.40 -9.96 15.79
CA ALA A 174 4.04 -10.41 16.10
C ALA A 174 3.95 -11.95 16.22
N PRO A 175 3.19 -12.51 17.19
CA PRO A 175 2.86 -13.93 17.24
C PRO A 175 1.95 -14.29 16.06
N GLY A 176 2.57 -14.56 14.92
CA GLY A 176 1.93 -14.63 13.60
C GLY A 176 2.91 -14.38 12.46
N ALA A 177 4.06 -13.75 12.71
CA ALA A 177 5.20 -13.75 11.79
C ALA A 177 5.75 -15.17 11.54
N ALA A 178 5.49 -16.12 12.44
CA ALA A 178 5.71 -17.56 12.23
C ALA A 178 4.71 -18.20 11.24
N ASN A 179 3.58 -17.54 10.95
CA ASN A 179 2.58 -17.94 9.96
C ASN A 179 2.63 -17.06 8.69
N GLY A 180 3.50 -16.06 8.65
CA GLY A 180 3.77 -15.29 7.43
C GLY A 180 4.49 -16.16 6.41
N HIS A 181 4.20 -15.96 5.13
CA HIS A 181 4.92 -16.65 4.06
C HIS A 181 6.40 -16.31 4.14
N SER A 182 7.26 -17.32 3.97
CA SER A 182 8.68 -17.05 3.74
C SER A 182 8.82 -16.15 2.51
N HIS A 183 9.88 -15.36 2.43
CA HIS A 183 10.13 -14.53 1.26
C HIS A 183 10.14 -15.33 -0.06
N GLU A 184 10.56 -16.60 -0.06
CA GLU A 184 10.46 -17.49 -1.22
C GLU A 184 9.02 -17.83 -1.58
N LEU A 185 8.18 -18.15 -0.60
CA LEU A 185 6.76 -18.41 -0.82
C LEU A 185 6.04 -17.15 -1.30
N SER A 186 6.32 -16.00 -0.70
CA SER A 186 5.84 -14.70 -1.16
C SER A 186 6.26 -14.43 -2.61
N ALA A 187 7.50 -14.73 -2.98
CA ALA A 187 7.97 -14.56 -4.36
C ALA A 187 7.29 -15.54 -5.34
N ALA A 188 7.08 -16.79 -4.94
CA ALA A 188 6.38 -17.79 -5.74
C ALA A 188 4.93 -17.38 -6.02
N LEU A 189 4.21 -16.89 -5.00
CA LEU A 189 2.86 -16.36 -5.15
C LEU A 189 2.83 -15.14 -6.08
N VAL A 190 3.74 -14.19 -5.93
CA VAL A 190 3.80 -13.03 -6.84
C VAL A 190 4.08 -13.45 -8.27
N GLN A 191 4.96 -14.43 -8.51
CA GLN A 191 5.20 -14.97 -9.85
C GLN A 191 3.97 -15.68 -10.44
N GLN A 192 3.24 -16.44 -9.62
CA GLN A 192 2.01 -17.12 -10.02
C GLN A 192 0.90 -16.11 -10.35
N LEU A 193 0.70 -15.14 -9.48
CA LEU A 193 -0.39 -14.16 -9.56
C LEU A 193 -0.17 -13.09 -10.63
N LYS A 194 1.10 -12.81 -10.96
CA LYS A 194 1.52 -11.75 -11.91
C LYS A 194 0.77 -10.42 -11.64
N PRO A 195 0.82 -9.87 -10.42
CA PRO A 195 0.19 -8.59 -10.13
C PRO A 195 0.95 -7.45 -10.85
N ASN A 196 0.30 -6.31 -11.03
CA ASN A 196 0.96 -5.12 -11.55
C ASN A 196 1.90 -4.51 -10.50
N ALA A 197 1.51 -4.52 -9.21
CA ALA A 197 2.33 -4.04 -8.10
C ALA A 197 2.47 -5.06 -6.97
N VAL A 198 3.59 -4.94 -6.25
CA VAL A 198 3.76 -5.55 -4.93
C VAL A 198 4.15 -4.52 -3.89
N GLY A 199 3.51 -4.56 -2.73
CA GLY A 199 3.87 -3.81 -1.53
C GLY A 199 4.53 -4.68 -0.48
N ILE A 200 5.68 -4.26 0.06
CA ILE A 200 6.37 -4.98 1.13
C ILE A 200 5.94 -4.40 2.48
N LYS A 201 5.28 -5.22 3.31
CA LYS A 201 4.82 -4.81 4.64
C LYS A 201 6.01 -4.63 5.58
N ALA A 202 5.99 -3.55 6.36
CA ALA A 202 6.97 -3.29 7.40
C ALA A 202 6.70 -4.13 8.66
N PRO A 203 7.73 -4.53 9.42
CA PRO A 203 7.62 -5.16 10.74
C PRO A 203 7.18 -4.15 11.83
N ALA A 204 6.09 -3.41 11.61
CA ALA A 204 5.70 -2.30 12.47
C ALA A 204 4.99 -2.75 13.76
N VAL A 205 5.43 -2.24 14.91
CA VAL A 205 4.78 -2.36 16.22
C VAL A 205 3.93 -1.12 16.46
N VAL A 206 2.65 -1.33 16.79
CA VAL A 206 1.67 -0.25 16.92
C VAL A 206 1.38 0.02 18.39
N ALA A 207 1.42 1.29 18.81
CA ALA A 207 1.16 1.73 20.18
C ALA A 207 -0.16 1.15 20.73
N GLY A 208 -0.17 0.73 21.98
CA GLY A 208 -1.38 0.23 22.64
C GLY A 208 -1.87 -1.14 22.17
N THR A 209 -1.08 -1.91 21.42
CA THR A 209 -1.35 -3.35 21.20
C THR A 209 -0.66 -4.22 22.27
N ALA A 210 -0.94 -5.53 22.25
CA ALA A 210 -0.22 -6.47 23.12
C ALA A 210 1.26 -6.57 22.75
N GLU A 211 1.57 -6.48 21.46
CA GLU A 211 2.92 -6.45 20.90
C GLU A 211 3.69 -5.23 21.40
N ALA A 212 3.08 -4.04 21.41
CA ALA A 212 3.74 -2.86 21.97
C ALA A 212 4.17 -3.04 23.44
N ARG A 213 3.33 -3.68 24.27
CA ARG A 213 3.71 -3.97 25.67
C ARG A 213 4.89 -4.94 25.77
N LEU A 214 4.96 -5.93 24.88
CA LEU A 214 6.09 -6.86 24.84
C LEU A 214 7.36 -6.19 24.30
N TRP A 215 7.22 -5.31 23.31
CA TRP A 215 8.30 -4.49 22.76
C TRP A 215 8.92 -3.57 23.81
N GLU A 216 8.08 -2.81 24.52
CA GLU A 216 8.49 -1.92 25.62
C GLU A 216 9.20 -2.68 26.75
N ALA A 217 8.81 -3.94 26.98
CA ALA A 217 9.45 -4.82 27.95
C ALA A 217 10.73 -5.51 27.42
N GLY A 218 11.18 -5.21 26.20
CA GLY A 218 12.35 -5.84 25.57
C GLY A 218 12.16 -7.32 25.22
N LYS A 219 10.91 -7.79 25.10
CA LYS A 219 10.55 -9.19 24.84
C LYS A 219 10.27 -9.50 23.37
N LEU A 220 10.34 -8.50 22.51
CA LEU A 220 10.21 -8.64 21.07
C LEU A 220 11.52 -8.24 20.38
N PRO A 221 11.94 -8.96 19.32
CA PRO A 221 13.14 -8.62 18.59
C PRO A 221 12.96 -7.30 17.83
N ASP A 222 13.96 -6.41 17.92
CA ASP A 222 14.06 -5.24 17.04
C ASP A 222 14.64 -5.68 15.70
N VAL A 223 13.85 -5.55 14.64
CA VAL A 223 14.27 -5.95 13.30
C VAL A 223 15.14 -4.83 12.73
N GLU A 224 16.42 -5.10 12.53
CA GLU A 224 17.34 -4.13 11.93
C GLU A 224 17.00 -3.83 10.47
N LEU A 225 17.28 -2.60 10.03
CA LEU A 225 16.99 -2.17 8.66
C LEU A 225 17.75 -3.01 7.63
N GLU A 226 19.00 -3.33 7.92
CA GLU A 226 19.88 -4.12 7.07
C GLU A 226 19.31 -5.53 6.88
N GLN A 227 18.75 -6.13 7.94
CA GLN A 227 18.08 -7.42 7.87
C GLN A 227 16.82 -7.36 6.99
N PHE A 228 16.02 -6.31 7.13
CA PHE A 228 14.85 -6.09 6.27
C PHE A 228 15.25 -5.88 4.81
N ALA A 229 16.24 -5.04 4.55
CA ALA A 229 16.74 -4.74 3.21
C ALA A 229 17.32 -5.97 2.52
N ASP A 230 18.07 -6.79 3.25
CA ASP A 230 18.60 -8.05 2.77
C ASP A 230 17.46 -9.01 2.38
N ARG A 231 16.46 -9.20 3.24
CA ARG A 231 15.31 -10.06 2.91
C ARG A 231 14.51 -9.54 1.72
N ALA A 232 14.30 -8.23 1.64
CA ALA A 232 13.64 -7.60 0.50
C ALA A 232 14.42 -7.80 -0.80
N ALA A 233 15.75 -7.68 -0.79
CA ALA A 233 16.58 -7.93 -1.95
C ALA A 233 16.47 -9.39 -2.45
N GLU A 234 16.49 -10.38 -1.56
CA GLU A 234 16.27 -11.80 -1.90
C GLU A 234 14.91 -12.02 -2.57
N PHE A 235 13.86 -11.42 -2.02
CA PHE A 235 12.52 -11.45 -2.58
C PHE A 235 12.50 -10.82 -3.98
N LEU A 236 13.08 -9.62 -4.14
CA LEU A 236 13.07 -8.87 -5.40
C LEU A 236 13.81 -9.59 -6.52
N GLU A 237 14.91 -10.28 -6.23
CA GLU A 237 15.61 -11.10 -7.23
C GLU A 237 14.71 -12.14 -7.90
N ARG A 238 13.67 -12.61 -7.21
CA ARG A 238 12.81 -13.73 -7.65
C ARG A 238 11.51 -13.29 -8.30
N ILE A 239 11.16 -12.00 -8.30
CA ILE A 239 9.94 -11.52 -8.94
C ILE A 239 10.24 -10.82 -10.27
N SER A 240 9.33 -10.90 -11.24
CA SER A 240 9.49 -10.28 -12.57
C SER A 240 9.79 -8.78 -12.45
N ARG A 241 10.63 -8.26 -13.37
CA ARG A 241 10.93 -6.82 -13.51
C ARG A 241 9.71 -5.98 -13.91
N GLU A 242 8.69 -6.61 -14.45
CA GLU A 242 7.45 -5.93 -14.83
C GLU A 242 6.60 -5.54 -13.62
N VAL A 243 6.76 -6.23 -12.49
CA VAL A 243 6.04 -5.92 -11.25
C VAL A 243 6.62 -4.65 -10.63
N VAL A 244 5.80 -3.63 -10.41
CA VAL A 244 6.23 -2.40 -9.74
C VAL A 244 6.26 -2.58 -8.23
N VAL A 245 7.24 -1.99 -7.56
CA VAL A 245 7.53 -2.25 -6.16
C VAL A 245 7.19 -1.03 -5.31
N ASN A 246 6.35 -1.23 -4.30
CA ASN A 246 6.20 -0.34 -3.17
C ASN A 246 7.00 -0.90 -1.98
N PRO A 247 8.26 -0.44 -1.76
CA PRO A 247 9.23 -1.09 -0.87
C PRO A 247 8.91 -0.98 0.62
N LEU A 248 7.94 -0.14 0.98
CA LEU A 248 7.53 0.05 2.36
C LEU A 248 6.03 0.36 2.42
N VAL A 249 5.28 -0.58 2.98
CA VAL A 249 3.86 -0.45 3.30
C VAL A 249 3.68 -0.49 4.81
N LEU A 250 3.04 0.56 5.34
CA LEU A 250 2.68 0.65 6.75
C LEU A 250 1.19 0.32 6.90
N ASN A 251 0.88 -0.66 7.75
CA ASN A 251 -0.48 -1.06 8.08
C ASN A 251 -0.97 -0.41 9.40
N ALA A 252 -0.49 0.80 9.68
CA ALA A 252 -0.85 1.60 10.84
C ALA A 252 -0.59 3.09 10.55
N PRO A 253 -1.26 4.03 11.25
CA PRO A 253 -0.88 5.44 11.22
C PRO A 253 0.58 5.62 11.55
N PHE A 254 1.24 6.52 10.81
CA PHE A 254 2.65 6.86 11.04
C PHE A 254 2.91 7.17 12.52
N ASP A 255 2.17 8.11 13.12
CA ASP A 255 2.40 8.53 14.52
C ASP A 255 2.08 7.46 15.59
N SER A 256 1.47 6.34 15.19
CA SER A 256 1.15 5.24 16.10
C SER A 256 2.20 4.13 16.11
N ILE A 257 3.18 4.15 15.20
CA ILE A 257 4.18 3.09 15.11
C ILE A 257 5.34 3.40 16.07
N VAL A 258 5.54 2.51 17.05
CA VAL A 258 6.56 2.66 18.11
C VAL A 258 7.89 1.99 17.78
N GLY A 259 7.92 1.12 16.77
CA GLY A 259 9.17 0.50 16.30
C GLY A 259 8.97 -0.45 15.12
N PRO A 260 10.05 -0.90 14.45
CA PRO A 260 11.40 -0.33 14.51
C PRO A 260 11.46 1.12 14.02
N ALA A 261 12.38 1.94 14.54
CA ALA A 261 12.39 3.38 14.26
C ALA A 261 12.60 3.73 12.77
N TRP A 262 13.30 2.88 12.01
CA TRP A 262 13.62 3.13 10.61
C TRP A 262 12.40 3.10 9.68
N VAL A 263 11.27 2.50 10.10
CA VAL A 263 10.02 2.46 9.31
C VAL A 263 9.46 3.85 9.03
N HIS A 264 9.88 4.85 9.81
CA HIS A 264 9.49 6.25 9.65
C HIS A 264 10.25 6.97 8.54
N ASN A 265 11.31 6.37 8.00
CA ASN A 265 12.13 6.96 6.95
C ASN A 265 12.11 6.10 5.68
N ARG A 266 11.09 6.33 4.85
CA ARG A 266 10.92 5.62 3.57
C ARG A 266 12.14 5.73 2.65
N GLN A 267 12.75 6.91 2.54
CA GLN A 267 13.92 7.09 1.67
C GLN A 267 15.08 6.21 2.12
N LYS A 268 15.35 6.15 3.44
CA LYS A 268 16.38 5.28 4.01
C LYS A 268 16.11 3.80 3.71
N VAL A 269 14.85 3.38 3.74
CA VAL A 269 14.47 2.00 3.37
C VAL A 269 14.72 1.72 1.90
N GLU A 270 14.32 2.62 1.00
CA GLU A 270 14.59 2.50 -0.44
C GLU A 270 16.09 2.39 -0.75
N GLU A 271 16.90 3.23 -0.10
CA GLU A 271 18.36 3.23 -0.24
C GLU A 271 18.98 1.93 0.29
N ALA A 272 18.55 1.45 1.46
CA ALA A 272 19.05 0.22 2.05
C ALA A 272 18.77 -1.00 1.16
N ILE A 273 17.56 -1.12 0.61
CA ILE A 273 17.22 -2.22 -0.32
C ILE A 273 18.08 -2.15 -1.58
N ASN A 274 18.32 -0.94 -2.12
CA ASN A 274 19.16 -0.79 -3.30
C ASN A 274 20.62 -1.20 -3.03
N LEU A 275 21.16 -0.80 -1.87
CA LEU A 275 22.50 -1.19 -1.43
C LEU A 275 22.62 -2.70 -1.18
N ALA A 276 21.59 -3.34 -0.62
CA ALA A 276 21.57 -4.79 -0.44
C ALA A 276 21.58 -5.53 -1.79
N LEU A 277 20.82 -5.06 -2.79
CA LEU A 277 20.89 -5.58 -4.16
C LEU A 277 22.28 -5.35 -4.78
N GLU A 278 22.89 -4.19 -4.56
CA GLU A 278 24.22 -3.87 -5.07
C GLU A 278 25.31 -4.76 -4.47
N ALA A 279 25.31 -4.94 -3.14
CA ALA A 279 26.25 -5.81 -2.44
C ALA A 279 26.15 -7.27 -2.91
N ARG A 280 24.98 -7.69 -3.37
CA ARG A 280 24.74 -9.01 -3.96
C ARG A 280 25.10 -9.12 -5.45
N GLY A 281 25.43 -8.02 -6.12
CA GLY A 281 25.54 -8.00 -7.60
C GLY A 281 24.20 -8.29 -8.29
N ALA A 282 23.08 -8.05 -7.59
CA ALA A 282 21.74 -8.46 -7.96
C ALA A 282 20.89 -7.29 -8.45
N VAL A 283 19.75 -7.65 -9.04
CA VAL A 283 18.72 -6.78 -9.61
C VAL A 283 17.38 -7.51 -9.53
N GLN A 284 16.27 -6.77 -9.48
CA GLN A 284 14.94 -7.37 -9.52
C GLN A 284 14.82 -8.33 -10.72
N GLY A 285 14.24 -9.50 -10.47
CA GLY A 285 14.03 -10.54 -11.48
C GLY A 285 15.30 -11.21 -12.00
N GLY A 286 16.47 -11.00 -11.39
CA GLY A 286 17.71 -11.69 -11.77
C GLY A 286 17.66 -13.22 -11.60
N LYS A 287 16.70 -13.72 -10.83
CA LYS A 287 16.41 -15.14 -10.57
C LYS A 287 14.94 -15.49 -10.87
N ALA A 288 14.19 -14.62 -11.54
CA ALA A 288 12.85 -14.95 -12.00
C ALA A 288 12.97 -15.97 -13.14
N GLY A 289 12.35 -17.14 -12.98
CA GLY A 289 12.29 -18.20 -13.98
C GLY A 289 11.23 -17.93 -15.03
#